data_AF-A0A9D6CQF6-F1
#
_entry.id   AF-A0A9D6CQF6-F1
#
_cell.length_a   1.000
_cell.length_b   1.000
_cell.length_c   1.000
_cell.angle_alpha   90.00
_cell.angle_beta   90.00
_cell.angle_gamma   90.00
#
_symmetry.space_group_name_H-M   'P 1'
#
loop_
_entity.id
_entity.type
_entity.pdbx_description
1 polymer ?
#
loop_
_entity_poly.entity_id
_entity_poly.type
_entity_poly.pdbx_seq_one_letter_code
_entity_poly.pdbx_strand_id
1 'polypeptide(L)'
;MPEGGVAQAGLDQLRELLLSPEQQRLDLIQHRVVDIDLRTQDIAEALPEAVRRSARDPALAASLSPLVELGLAQSIRRDPAVVVEVIFPVLGPAIRRAVASAFRGAVESLNRIIEHSFTWRGLRWRVEAWRTGRPIAEVALSRSVVYRVEQVFLIHRETGLPLLVVGVDEARHDRELVSGMLTAIQDFVHDSFSVDRDQDLDRLEVGDFQVWIERGPRAVVAAVIRGSAPLSLREQVAEAVDEVHGQLRERLEKFDGDTTPFEPARPFLEGCLQQEFLRPRKGMQPSTIAALALLGALLAGFFWLRWRESDRWQAYLGALDAEPGLAAVDQGRRDGRRSALVLRDPLAVDPESLLAAREIDPADVDLRIRPVVSSDPEIVARRARALLGAPDSVEIELRDGVLRLSGEAPASWIRRANQMGVFVPGVDSVWLDGLADADRRELDRRVAEIESIRILFAVASSRLEPAQQPVFDDLAAKLKALLERAEAAGYQPSIRLVGGADESGEEQTNQRLRRLRAERIRALLADQGLPAARLTAEPARDALGSTPQERRGVAVAIDLGEPSPGVAAP
;
A
#
# COMPACT_ATOMS: atom_id res chain seq x y z
N MET A 1 -49.83 -123.37 51.23
CA MET A 1 -49.55 -122.46 52.37
C MET A 1 -48.30 -122.99 53.07
N PRO A 2 -47.31 -122.18 53.49
CA PRO A 2 -46.87 -120.87 52.99
C PRO A 2 -45.33 -120.70 53.13
N GLU A 3 -44.49 -121.00 52.14
CA GLU A 3 -43.02 -120.76 52.28
C GLU A 3 -42.34 -120.09 51.08
N GLY A 4 -43.07 -119.86 49.97
CA GLY A 4 -42.52 -119.11 48.82
C GLY A 4 -42.28 -117.62 49.09
N GLY A 5 -42.97 -117.04 50.07
CA GLY A 5 -42.94 -115.59 50.35
C GLY A 5 -41.66 -115.09 51.04
N VAL A 6 -40.99 -115.93 51.84
CA VAL A 6 -39.76 -115.52 52.54
C VAL A 6 -38.55 -115.55 51.59
N ALA A 7 -38.52 -116.52 50.66
CA ALA A 7 -37.51 -116.58 49.61
C ALA A 7 -37.65 -115.40 48.61
N GLN A 8 -38.88 -114.98 48.30
CA GLN A 8 -39.13 -113.83 47.45
C GLN A 8 -38.74 -112.50 48.11
N ALA A 9 -39.05 -112.30 49.40
CA ALA A 9 -38.63 -111.10 50.11
C ALA A 9 -37.09 -110.97 50.22
N GLY A 10 -36.39 -112.09 50.43
CA GLY A 10 -34.92 -112.12 50.41
C GLY A 10 -34.33 -111.86 49.02
N LEU A 11 -34.98 -112.34 47.96
CA LEU A 11 -34.60 -112.08 46.57
C LEU A 11 -34.83 -110.62 46.16
N ASP A 12 -35.91 -110.00 46.61
CA ASP A 12 -36.20 -108.59 46.33
C ASP A 12 -35.20 -107.68 47.06
N GLN A 13 -34.85 -107.99 48.31
CA GLN A 13 -33.83 -107.25 49.05
C GLN A 13 -32.43 -107.43 48.47
N LEU A 14 -32.10 -108.64 47.97
CA LEU A 14 -30.86 -108.89 47.25
C LEU A 14 -30.82 -108.16 45.90
N ARG A 15 -31.95 -108.09 45.20
CA ARG A 15 -32.08 -107.35 43.94
C ARG A 15 -31.92 -105.85 44.14
N GLU A 16 -32.47 -105.29 45.21
CA GLU A 16 -32.28 -103.88 45.55
C GLU A 16 -30.82 -103.58 45.91
N LEU A 17 -30.16 -104.43 46.70
CA LEU A 17 -28.73 -104.28 47.04
C LEU A 17 -27.79 -104.47 45.84
N LEU A 18 -28.11 -105.40 44.93
CA LEU A 18 -27.31 -105.67 43.74
C LEU A 18 -27.50 -104.63 42.63
N LEU A 19 -28.68 -103.99 42.53
CA LEU A 19 -29.01 -103.05 41.44
C LEU A 19 -28.99 -101.57 41.85
N SER A 20 -28.89 -101.26 43.15
CA SER A 20 -28.80 -99.86 43.63
C SER A 20 -27.67 -99.06 43.00
N PRO A 21 -26.44 -99.59 42.83
CA PRO A 21 -25.34 -98.84 42.21
C PRO A 21 -25.63 -98.47 40.76
N GLU A 22 -26.24 -99.38 40.00
CA GLU A 22 -26.62 -99.18 38.60
C GLU A 22 -27.77 -98.18 38.47
N GLN A 23 -28.77 -98.26 39.35
CA GLN A 23 -29.90 -97.32 39.36
C GLN A 23 -29.44 -95.89 39.69
N GLN A 24 -28.58 -95.72 40.70
CA GLN A 24 -28.01 -94.41 41.02
C GLN A 24 -27.17 -93.83 39.87
N ARG A 25 -26.44 -94.68 39.14
CA ARG A 25 -25.66 -94.24 37.98
C ARG A 25 -26.55 -93.82 36.82
N LEU A 26 -27.66 -94.53 36.60
CA LEU A 26 -28.66 -94.16 35.59
C LEU A 26 -29.33 -92.84 35.96
N ASP A 27 -29.70 -92.63 37.21
CA ASP A 27 -30.30 -91.38 37.68
C ASP A 27 -29.34 -90.19 37.52
N LEU A 28 -28.04 -90.38 37.81
CA LEU A 28 -27.02 -89.35 37.58
C LEU A 28 -26.87 -88.98 36.09
N ILE A 29 -26.87 -89.97 35.20
CA ILE A 29 -26.82 -89.72 33.75
C ILE A 29 -28.11 -89.03 33.29
N GLN A 30 -29.26 -89.49 33.77
CA GLN A 30 -30.56 -88.93 33.43
C GLN A 30 -30.66 -87.48 33.90
N HIS A 31 -30.17 -87.17 35.10
CA HIS A 31 -30.10 -85.81 35.61
C HIS A 31 -29.19 -84.91 34.75
N ARG A 32 -28.04 -85.41 34.28
CA ARG A 32 -27.16 -84.64 33.37
C ARG A 32 -27.78 -84.38 32.00
N VAL A 33 -28.59 -85.30 31.50
CA VAL A 33 -29.25 -85.14 30.19
C VAL A 33 -30.46 -84.22 30.27
N VAL A 34 -31.23 -84.30 31.36
CA VAL A 34 -32.46 -83.50 31.56
C VAL A 34 -32.13 -82.07 31.96
N ASP A 35 -31.14 -81.86 32.82
CA ASP A 35 -30.72 -80.54 33.29
C ASP A 35 -30.04 -79.72 32.18
N ILE A 36 -30.62 -78.57 31.86
CA ILE A 36 -30.16 -77.69 30.78
C ILE A 36 -28.80 -77.07 31.09
N ASP A 37 -28.51 -76.73 32.34
CA ASP A 37 -27.29 -76.01 32.71
C ASP A 37 -26.10 -76.96 32.67
N LEU A 38 -26.27 -78.17 33.20
CA LEU A 38 -25.26 -79.23 33.12
C LEU A 38 -25.01 -79.64 31.66
N ARG A 39 -26.06 -79.76 30.84
CA ARG A 39 -25.92 -80.06 29.41
C ARG A 39 -25.22 -78.94 28.64
N THR A 40 -25.49 -77.68 28.98
CA THR A 40 -24.83 -76.53 28.35
C THR A 40 -23.34 -76.50 28.67
N GLN A 41 -22.95 -76.81 29.91
CA GLN A 41 -21.55 -76.92 30.30
C GLN A 41 -20.84 -78.07 29.56
N ASP A 42 -21.46 -79.25 29.49
CA ASP A 42 -20.92 -80.40 28.75
C ASP A 42 -20.70 -80.05 27.26
N ILE A 43 -21.63 -79.30 26.64
CA ILE A 43 -21.50 -78.84 25.26
C ILE A 43 -20.40 -77.77 25.12
N ALA A 44 -20.31 -76.82 26.04
CA ALA A 44 -19.30 -75.75 26.00
C ALA A 44 -17.86 -76.30 26.10
N GLU A 45 -17.65 -77.38 26.87
CA GLU A 45 -16.36 -78.08 26.93
C GLU A 45 -16.07 -78.87 25.65
N ALA A 46 -17.09 -79.51 25.05
CA ALA A 46 -16.92 -80.34 23.85
C ALA A 46 -16.83 -79.54 22.54
N LEU A 47 -17.47 -78.37 22.46
CA LEU A 47 -17.62 -77.58 21.23
C LEU A 47 -16.28 -77.14 20.61
N PRO A 48 -15.29 -76.63 21.36
CA PRO A 48 -13.99 -76.22 20.80
C PRO A 48 -13.25 -77.38 20.14
N GLU A 49 -13.33 -78.57 20.74
CA GLU A 49 -12.69 -79.78 20.18
C GLU A 49 -13.46 -80.33 18.97
N ALA A 50 -14.80 -80.24 19.00
CA ALA A 50 -15.63 -80.57 17.85
C ALA A 50 -15.32 -79.69 16.63
N VAL A 51 -15.17 -78.38 16.82
CA VAL A 51 -14.81 -77.43 15.75
C VAL A 51 -13.39 -77.70 15.23
N ARG A 52 -12.41 -77.97 16.11
CA ARG A 52 -11.03 -78.30 15.69
C ARG A 52 -10.94 -79.58 14.88
N ARG A 53 -11.63 -80.66 15.31
CA ARG A 53 -11.67 -81.92 14.55
C ARG A 53 -12.40 -81.77 13.23
N SER A 54 -13.45 -80.96 13.20
CA SER A 54 -14.31 -80.78 12.03
C SER A 54 -13.84 -79.70 11.05
N ALA A 55 -12.79 -78.93 11.36
CA ALA A 55 -12.12 -78.04 10.40
C ALA A 55 -11.56 -78.77 9.16
N ARG A 56 -11.52 -80.12 9.19
CA ARG A 56 -11.16 -80.98 8.06
C ARG A 56 -12.37 -81.58 7.32
N ASP A 57 -13.59 -81.35 7.81
CA ASP A 57 -14.83 -81.87 7.24
C ASP A 57 -15.55 -80.77 6.42
N PRO A 58 -15.61 -80.89 5.08
CA PRO A 58 -16.23 -79.89 4.23
C PRO A 58 -17.74 -79.70 4.49
N ALA A 59 -18.43 -80.68 5.09
CA ALA A 59 -19.85 -80.56 5.41
C ALA A 59 -20.14 -79.53 6.51
N LEU A 60 -19.28 -79.45 7.53
CA LEU A 60 -19.42 -78.43 8.59
C LEU A 60 -18.99 -77.04 8.08
N ALA A 61 -17.93 -76.96 7.28
CA ALA A 61 -17.52 -75.72 6.64
C ALA A 61 -18.66 -75.13 5.79
N ALA A 62 -19.34 -75.95 4.99
CA ALA A 62 -20.51 -75.53 4.22
C ALA A 62 -21.70 -75.08 5.10
N SER A 63 -21.85 -75.66 6.29
CA SER A 63 -22.91 -75.31 7.23
C SER A 63 -22.61 -74.02 8.03
N LEU A 64 -21.34 -73.73 8.28
CA LEU A 64 -20.88 -72.55 9.01
C LEU A 64 -20.59 -71.34 8.09
N SER A 65 -20.25 -71.55 6.81
CA SER A 65 -19.97 -70.47 5.84
C SER A 65 -21.05 -69.41 5.81
N PRO A 66 -22.37 -69.74 5.73
CA PRO A 66 -23.42 -68.73 5.71
C PRO A 66 -23.45 -67.89 6.99
N LEU A 67 -23.18 -68.49 8.16
CA LEU A 67 -23.16 -67.78 9.44
C LEU A 67 -21.92 -66.89 9.59
N VAL A 68 -20.76 -67.36 9.11
CA VAL A 68 -19.52 -66.58 9.11
C VAL A 68 -19.60 -65.44 8.09
N GLU A 69 -20.16 -65.67 6.91
CA GLU A 69 -20.41 -64.65 5.89
C GLU A 69 -21.39 -63.59 6.39
N LEU A 70 -22.49 -64.01 7.04
CA LEU A 70 -23.44 -63.06 7.65
C LEU A 70 -22.79 -62.26 8.78
N GLY A 71 -22.01 -62.92 9.64
CA GLY A 71 -21.27 -62.30 10.74
C GLY A 71 -20.21 -61.32 10.24
N LEU A 72 -19.48 -61.69 9.19
CA LEU A 72 -18.48 -60.83 8.55
C LEU A 72 -19.15 -59.66 7.86
N ALA A 73 -20.23 -59.88 7.10
CA ALA A 73 -20.99 -58.81 6.45
C ALA A 73 -21.59 -57.84 7.48
N GLN A 74 -22.10 -58.34 8.61
CA GLN A 74 -22.54 -57.50 9.73
C GLN A 74 -21.38 -56.76 10.38
N SER A 75 -20.22 -57.41 10.57
CA SER A 75 -19.03 -56.78 11.16
C SER A 75 -18.50 -55.66 10.28
N ILE A 76 -18.42 -55.87 8.96
CA ILE A 76 -18.01 -54.85 7.99
C ILE A 76 -18.99 -53.67 7.97
N ARG A 77 -20.30 -53.94 8.07
CA ARG A 77 -21.32 -52.88 8.17
C ARG A 77 -21.23 -52.09 9.47
N ARG A 78 -20.82 -52.74 10.56
CA ARG A 78 -20.75 -52.14 11.89
C ARG A 78 -19.47 -51.33 12.09
N ASP A 79 -18.35 -51.81 11.55
CA ASP A 79 -17.08 -51.10 11.56
C ASP A 79 -16.31 -51.28 10.24
N PRO A 80 -16.48 -50.34 9.29
CA PRO A 80 -15.75 -50.35 8.03
C PRO A 80 -14.23 -50.20 8.18
N ALA A 81 -13.73 -49.68 9.32
CA ALA A 81 -12.32 -49.38 9.51
C ALA A 81 -11.44 -50.64 9.53
N VAL A 82 -11.97 -51.77 10.01
CA VAL A 82 -11.26 -53.05 10.06
C VAL A 82 -10.88 -53.54 8.65
N VAL A 83 -11.77 -53.34 7.67
CA VAL A 83 -11.48 -53.69 6.26
C VAL A 83 -10.42 -52.76 5.69
N VAL A 84 -10.48 -51.49 6.04
CA VAL A 84 -9.49 -50.50 5.60
C VAL A 84 -8.11 -50.86 6.15
N GLU A 85 -7.95 -51.18 7.43
CA GLU A 85 -6.65 -51.54 8.03
C GLU A 85 -6.00 -52.78 7.37
N VAL A 86 -6.80 -53.77 6.99
CA VAL A 86 -6.29 -54.99 6.33
C VAL A 86 -5.83 -54.71 4.89
N ILE A 87 -6.55 -53.84 4.17
CA ILE A 87 -6.31 -53.60 2.74
C ILE A 87 -5.30 -52.46 2.51
N PHE A 88 -5.21 -51.50 3.43
CA PHE A 88 -4.37 -50.30 3.30
C PHE A 88 -2.88 -50.57 3.05
N PRO A 89 -2.22 -51.62 3.59
CA PRO A 89 -0.82 -51.91 3.29
C PRO A 89 -0.56 -52.22 1.81
N VAL A 90 -1.55 -52.78 1.12
CA VAL A 90 -1.47 -53.12 -0.31
C VAL A 90 -1.94 -51.94 -1.18
N LEU A 91 -3.08 -51.33 -0.83
CA LEU A 91 -3.63 -50.22 -1.63
C LEU A 91 -2.95 -48.88 -1.38
N GLY A 92 -2.44 -48.61 -0.18
CA GLY A 92 -1.83 -47.34 0.22
C GLY A 92 -0.66 -46.92 -0.67
N PRO A 93 0.32 -47.80 -0.94
CA PRO A 93 1.40 -47.52 -1.89
C PRO A 93 0.91 -47.32 -3.33
N ALA A 94 -0.09 -48.09 -3.78
CA ALA A 94 -0.64 -48.00 -5.12
C ALA A 94 -1.41 -46.68 -5.35
N ILE A 95 -2.27 -46.28 -4.39
CA ILE A 95 -2.99 -45.01 -4.41
C ILE A 95 -2.00 -43.85 -4.39
N ARG A 96 -0.97 -43.91 -3.54
CA ARG A 96 0.05 -42.84 -3.45
C ARG A 96 0.81 -42.69 -4.77
N ARG A 97 1.15 -43.79 -5.44
CA ARG A 97 1.77 -43.78 -6.78
C ARG A 97 0.83 -43.20 -7.84
N ALA A 98 -0.42 -43.64 -7.87
CA ALA A 98 -1.43 -43.15 -8.82
C ALA A 98 -1.68 -41.63 -8.66
N VAL A 99 -1.84 -41.16 -7.42
CA VAL A 99 -2.04 -39.73 -7.10
C VAL A 99 -0.79 -38.92 -7.45
N ALA A 100 0.41 -39.40 -7.11
CA ALA A 100 1.64 -38.69 -7.44
C ALA A 100 1.87 -38.60 -8.97
N SER A 101 1.52 -39.65 -9.71
CA SER A 101 1.58 -39.66 -11.18
C SER A 101 0.58 -38.68 -11.79
N ALA A 102 -0.67 -38.70 -11.32
CA ALA A 102 -1.71 -37.77 -11.76
C ALA A 102 -1.35 -36.30 -11.43
N PHE A 103 -0.79 -36.04 -10.25
CA PHE A 103 -0.38 -34.70 -9.84
C PHE A 103 0.79 -34.18 -10.68
N ARG A 104 1.80 -35.01 -10.97
CA ARG A 104 2.90 -34.65 -11.88
C ARG A 104 2.36 -34.33 -13.28
N GLY A 105 1.46 -35.14 -13.82
CA GLY A 105 0.82 -34.87 -15.11
C GLY A 105 -0.01 -33.57 -15.11
N ALA A 106 -0.72 -33.27 -14.03
CA ALA A 106 -1.47 -32.03 -13.87
C ALA A 106 -0.55 -30.79 -13.81
N VAL A 107 0.55 -30.87 -13.05
CA VAL A 107 1.55 -29.79 -12.97
C VAL A 107 2.22 -29.55 -14.32
N GLU A 108 2.59 -30.60 -15.05
CA GLU A 108 3.12 -30.52 -16.41
C GLU A 108 2.15 -29.81 -17.36
N SER A 109 0.85 -30.17 -17.28
CA SER A 109 -0.19 -29.56 -18.10
C SER A 109 -0.44 -28.09 -17.75
N LEU A 110 -0.38 -27.73 -16.45
CA LEU A 110 -0.53 -26.36 -15.98
C LEU A 110 0.65 -25.50 -16.41
N ASN A 111 1.88 -26.02 -16.28
CA ASN A 111 3.08 -25.31 -16.70
C ASN A 111 3.02 -24.98 -18.20
N ARG A 112 2.48 -25.90 -19.01
CA ARG A 112 2.24 -25.67 -20.44
C ARG A 112 1.12 -24.67 -20.73
N ILE A 113 0.01 -24.71 -19.99
CA ILE A 113 -1.03 -23.68 -20.12
C ILE A 113 -0.40 -22.33 -19.81
N ILE A 114 0.42 -22.23 -18.76
CA ILE A 114 1.10 -20.98 -18.38
C ILE A 114 2.06 -20.51 -19.49
N GLU A 115 2.88 -21.39 -20.06
CA GLU A 115 3.81 -21.03 -21.15
C GLU A 115 3.14 -20.54 -22.43
N HIS A 116 1.87 -20.92 -22.68
CA HIS A 116 1.13 -20.58 -23.90
C HIS A 116 -0.09 -19.66 -23.71
N SER A 117 -0.52 -19.40 -22.47
CA SER A 117 -1.73 -18.59 -22.18
C SER A 117 -1.46 -17.12 -21.88
N PHE A 118 -0.19 -16.70 -21.81
CA PHE A 118 0.11 -15.27 -21.82
C PHE A 118 -0.26 -14.67 -23.19
N THR A 119 -1.34 -13.90 -23.15
CA THR A 119 -2.05 -13.20 -24.23
C THR A 119 -1.14 -12.43 -25.21
N TRP A 120 0.12 -12.18 -24.83
CA TRP A 120 1.13 -11.48 -25.61
C TRP A 120 1.54 -12.16 -26.93
N ARG A 121 1.66 -13.49 -26.99
CA ARG A 121 1.96 -14.19 -28.26
C ARG A 121 0.75 -14.19 -29.22
N GLY A 122 -0.46 -14.37 -28.68
CA GLY A 122 -1.71 -14.28 -29.45
C GLY A 122 -1.97 -12.87 -30.01
N LEU A 123 -1.61 -11.82 -29.26
CA LEU A 123 -1.71 -10.44 -29.75
C LEU A 123 -0.74 -10.16 -30.90
N ARG A 124 0.49 -10.68 -30.81
CA ARG A 124 1.48 -10.60 -31.89
C ARG A 124 1.01 -11.30 -33.17
N TRP A 125 0.46 -12.51 -33.06
CA TRP A 125 -0.12 -13.21 -34.22
C TRP A 125 -1.31 -12.48 -34.83
N ARG A 126 -2.07 -11.71 -34.04
CA ARG A 126 -3.16 -10.87 -34.55
C ARG A 126 -2.65 -9.64 -35.30
N VAL A 127 -1.60 -9.00 -34.80
CA VAL A 127 -0.92 -7.90 -35.52
C VAL A 127 -0.26 -8.43 -36.80
N GLU A 128 0.32 -9.62 -36.75
CA GLU A 128 0.97 -10.26 -37.89
C GLU A 128 -0.02 -10.74 -38.95
N ALA A 129 -1.14 -11.35 -38.55
CA ALA A 129 -2.25 -11.69 -39.45
C ALA A 129 -2.87 -10.43 -40.10
N TRP A 130 -3.03 -9.35 -39.34
CA TRP A 130 -3.51 -8.07 -39.88
C TRP A 130 -2.53 -7.47 -40.89
N ARG A 131 -1.22 -7.58 -40.66
CA ARG A 131 -0.19 -7.08 -41.57
C ARG A 131 0.00 -7.95 -42.82
N THR A 132 -0.27 -9.25 -42.72
CA THR A 132 -0.01 -10.23 -43.80
C THR A 132 -1.25 -10.64 -44.59
N GLY A 133 -2.45 -10.28 -44.14
CA GLY A 133 -3.72 -10.60 -44.80
C GLY A 133 -4.09 -12.10 -44.77
N ARG A 134 -3.31 -12.92 -44.07
CA ARG A 134 -3.57 -14.36 -43.94
C ARG A 134 -4.48 -14.64 -42.75
N PRO A 135 -5.39 -15.63 -42.84
CA PRO A 135 -6.24 -16.01 -41.72
C PRO A 135 -5.38 -16.41 -40.51
N ILE A 136 -5.78 -15.97 -39.31
CA ILE A 136 -5.08 -16.24 -38.04
C ILE A 136 -4.80 -17.74 -37.84
N ALA A 137 -5.70 -18.59 -38.34
CA ALA A 137 -5.53 -20.03 -38.36
C ALA A 137 -4.23 -20.44 -39.08
N GLU A 138 -3.92 -19.88 -40.24
CA GLU A 138 -2.73 -20.22 -41.03
C GLU A 138 -1.41 -19.78 -40.35
N VAL A 139 -1.42 -18.61 -39.70
CA VAL A 139 -0.28 -18.09 -38.94
C VAL A 139 0.00 -18.95 -37.68
N ALA A 140 -1.05 -19.51 -37.07
CA ALA A 140 -0.94 -20.39 -35.90
C ALA A 140 -0.71 -21.88 -36.24
N LEU A 141 -1.25 -22.38 -37.36
CA LEU A 141 -1.25 -23.80 -37.73
C LEU A 141 0.11 -24.34 -38.13
N SER A 142 1.01 -23.50 -38.66
CA SER A 142 2.30 -23.97 -39.20
C SER A 142 3.28 -24.51 -38.16
N ARG A 143 2.93 -24.50 -36.85
CA ARG A 143 3.83 -24.91 -35.74
C ARG A 143 3.15 -25.61 -34.55
N SER A 144 1.92 -26.11 -34.65
CA SER A 144 1.15 -26.53 -33.46
C SER A 144 0.59 -27.96 -33.51
N VAL A 145 1.45 -28.96 -33.65
CA VAL A 145 1.13 -30.37 -33.33
C VAL A 145 1.30 -30.55 -31.82
N VAL A 146 0.28 -31.06 -31.12
CA VAL A 146 0.35 -31.30 -29.66
C VAL A 146 1.11 -32.60 -29.37
N TYR A 147 0.76 -33.65 -30.11
CA TYR A 147 1.50 -34.91 -30.18
C TYR A 147 1.13 -35.68 -31.45
N ARG A 148 2.02 -36.59 -31.85
CA ARG A 148 1.81 -37.56 -32.91
C ARG A 148 2.50 -38.87 -32.54
N VAL A 149 1.81 -39.99 -32.65
CA VAL A 149 2.43 -41.30 -32.54
C VAL A 149 3.10 -41.63 -33.88
N GLU A 150 4.41 -41.80 -33.86
CA GLU A 150 5.21 -42.05 -35.07
C GLU A 150 5.21 -43.54 -35.41
N GLN A 151 5.42 -44.40 -34.40
CA GLN A 151 5.52 -45.86 -34.55
C GLN A 151 5.02 -46.59 -33.29
N VAL A 152 4.46 -47.79 -33.46
CA VAL A 152 4.05 -48.70 -32.40
C VAL A 152 4.64 -50.08 -32.68
N PHE A 153 5.35 -50.63 -31.69
CA PHE A 153 6.01 -51.92 -31.72
C PHE A 153 5.27 -52.91 -30.82
N LEU A 154 5.04 -54.11 -31.31
CA LEU A 154 4.65 -55.27 -30.50
C LEU A 154 5.89 -56.16 -30.33
N ILE A 155 6.28 -56.41 -29.10
CA ILE A 155 7.52 -57.10 -28.72
C ILE A 155 7.15 -58.32 -27.88
N HIS A 156 7.78 -59.46 -28.14
CA HIS A 156 7.59 -60.66 -27.32
C HIS A 156 8.33 -60.52 -25.98
N ARG A 157 7.65 -60.78 -24.85
CA ARG A 157 8.19 -60.47 -23.52
C ARG A 157 9.43 -61.30 -23.17
N GLU A 158 9.45 -62.59 -23.52
CA GLU A 158 10.55 -63.48 -23.12
C GLU A 158 11.77 -63.41 -24.03
N THR A 159 11.57 -63.08 -25.30
CA THR A 159 12.65 -63.08 -26.31
C THR A 159 13.12 -61.68 -26.70
N GLY A 160 12.35 -60.64 -26.37
CA GLY A 160 12.67 -59.25 -26.74
C GLY A 160 12.60 -58.99 -28.25
N LEU A 161 12.05 -59.92 -29.04
CA LEU A 161 11.95 -59.81 -30.50
C LEU A 161 10.70 -59.01 -30.91
N PRO A 162 10.80 -58.14 -31.93
CA PRO A 162 9.66 -57.37 -32.43
C PRO A 162 8.78 -58.29 -33.29
N LEU A 163 7.59 -58.58 -32.80
CA LEU A 163 6.57 -59.39 -33.48
C LEU A 163 5.90 -58.60 -34.61
N LEU A 164 5.58 -57.33 -34.37
CA LEU A 164 4.90 -56.48 -35.35
C LEU A 164 5.27 -55.01 -35.15
N VAL A 165 5.36 -54.25 -36.24
CA VAL A 165 5.62 -52.80 -36.21
C VAL A 165 4.66 -52.09 -37.14
N VAL A 166 4.04 -51.03 -36.64
CA VAL A 166 3.11 -50.18 -37.39
C VAL A 166 3.54 -48.73 -37.24
N GLY A 167 3.60 -47.97 -38.33
CA GLY A 167 4.04 -46.57 -38.31
C GLY A 167 3.53 -45.79 -39.53
N VAL A 168 3.64 -44.46 -39.48
CA VAL A 168 3.08 -43.55 -40.52
C VAL A 168 3.96 -43.46 -41.79
N ASP A 169 5.16 -44.03 -41.75
CA ASP A 169 6.08 -44.08 -42.89
C ASP A 169 6.59 -45.52 -43.06
N GLU A 170 6.42 -46.11 -44.26
CA GLU A 170 7.01 -47.41 -44.64
C GLU A 170 8.53 -47.30 -44.87
N ALA A 171 9.22 -46.46 -44.10
CA ALA A 171 10.67 -46.41 -44.06
C ALA A 171 11.16 -47.67 -43.35
N ARG A 172 11.45 -48.69 -44.17
CA ARG A 172 11.93 -50.05 -43.87
C ARG A 172 13.30 -50.11 -43.16
N HIS A 173 13.69 -49.08 -42.42
CA HIS A 173 14.95 -49.06 -41.68
C HIS A 173 14.70 -49.41 -40.22
N ASP A 174 15.13 -50.63 -39.90
CA ASP A 174 15.58 -51.09 -38.58
C ASP A 174 14.53 -51.45 -37.53
N ARG A 175 13.62 -52.38 -37.91
CA ARG A 175 12.88 -53.22 -36.95
C ARG A 175 13.81 -53.88 -35.92
N GLU A 176 15.02 -54.26 -36.34
CA GLU A 176 16.00 -54.97 -35.50
C GLU A 176 16.84 -54.03 -34.61
N LEU A 177 17.19 -52.80 -35.04
CA LEU A 177 18.01 -51.90 -34.22
C LEU A 177 17.25 -51.30 -33.04
N VAL A 178 15.96 -50.94 -33.22
CA VAL A 178 15.15 -50.36 -32.13
C VAL A 178 14.82 -51.42 -31.08
N SER A 179 14.49 -52.63 -31.50
CA SER A 179 14.26 -53.76 -30.58
C SER A 179 15.55 -54.14 -29.84
N GLY A 180 16.69 -54.20 -30.54
CA GLY A 180 18.00 -54.47 -29.93
C GLY A 180 18.42 -53.39 -28.92
N MET A 181 18.14 -52.12 -29.20
CA MET A 181 18.38 -51.02 -28.25
C MET A 181 17.45 -51.09 -27.03
N LEU A 182 16.17 -51.38 -27.22
CA LEU A 182 15.21 -51.48 -26.10
C LEU A 182 15.55 -52.66 -25.19
N THR A 183 15.89 -53.83 -25.76
CA THR A 183 16.36 -54.99 -24.99
C THR A 183 17.67 -54.68 -24.28
N ALA A 184 18.65 -54.06 -24.94
CA ALA A 184 19.93 -53.70 -24.33
C ALA A 184 19.79 -52.65 -23.20
N ILE A 185 18.87 -51.69 -23.33
CA ILE A 185 18.55 -50.73 -22.25
C ILE A 185 17.87 -51.45 -21.08
N GLN A 186 16.99 -52.41 -21.35
CA GLN A 186 16.34 -53.21 -20.30
C GLN A 186 17.36 -54.07 -19.54
N ASP A 187 18.23 -54.78 -20.25
CA ASP A 187 19.31 -55.58 -19.66
C ASP A 187 20.25 -54.69 -18.83
N PHE A 188 20.64 -53.52 -19.35
CA PHE A 188 21.48 -52.56 -18.62
C PHE A 188 20.83 -52.05 -17.33
N VAL A 189 19.53 -51.74 -17.36
CA VAL A 189 18.80 -51.24 -16.17
C VAL A 189 18.68 -52.33 -15.12
N HIS A 190 18.41 -53.57 -15.52
CA HIS A 190 18.34 -54.72 -14.62
C HIS A 190 19.71 -55.11 -14.04
N ASP A 191 20.79 -54.96 -14.80
CA ASP A 191 22.16 -55.24 -14.35
C ASP A 191 22.75 -54.13 -13.45
N SER A 192 22.39 -52.86 -13.70
CA SER A 192 22.98 -51.70 -13.01
C SER A 192 22.26 -51.32 -11.71
N PHE A 193 20.96 -51.58 -11.62
CA PHE A 193 20.16 -51.29 -10.44
C PHE A 193 19.63 -52.62 -9.90
N SER A 194 20.05 -53.02 -8.70
CA SER A 194 19.61 -54.25 -8.03
C SER A 194 18.15 -54.18 -7.59
N VAL A 195 17.24 -54.07 -8.55
CA VAL A 195 15.81 -53.95 -8.33
C VAL A 195 15.17 -55.32 -8.56
N ASP A 196 14.21 -55.69 -7.73
CA ASP A 196 13.43 -56.92 -7.91
C ASP A 196 12.87 -56.98 -9.34
N ARG A 197 12.77 -58.20 -9.91
CA ARG A 197 12.35 -58.54 -11.29
C ARG A 197 10.96 -58.03 -11.74
N ASP A 198 10.34 -57.14 -10.97
CA ASP A 198 8.97 -56.65 -11.14
C ASP A 198 8.89 -55.10 -11.18
N GLN A 199 10.02 -54.39 -11.18
CA GLN A 199 10.07 -52.94 -11.41
C GLN A 199 10.82 -52.63 -12.70
N ASP A 200 10.06 -52.53 -13.78
CA ASP A 200 10.61 -52.31 -15.10
C ASP A 200 10.34 -50.90 -15.65
N LEU A 201 10.97 -50.54 -16.77
CA LEU A 201 10.83 -49.23 -17.42
C LEU A 201 9.46 -49.07 -18.10
N ASP A 202 8.68 -48.06 -17.68
CA ASP A 202 7.37 -47.71 -18.27
C ASP A 202 7.45 -46.57 -19.31
N ARG A 203 8.50 -45.75 -19.24
CA ARG A 203 8.70 -44.58 -20.11
C ARG A 203 10.19 -44.30 -20.34
N LEU A 204 10.54 -43.98 -21.58
CA LEU A 204 11.86 -43.49 -21.99
C LEU A 204 11.69 -42.15 -22.74
N GLU A 205 12.55 -41.17 -22.47
CA GLU A 205 12.53 -39.87 -23.15
C GLU A 205 13.88 -39.60 -23.82
N VAL A 206 13.87 -39.32 -25.14
CA VAL A 206 15.07 -39.06 -25.95
C VAL A 206 14.80 -37.89 -26.89
N GLY A 207 15.29 -36.70 -26.54
CA GLY A 207 15.06 -35.48 -27.33
C GLY A 207 13.58 -35.10 -27.41
N ASP A 208 13.04 -34.96 -28.62
CA ASP A 208 11.63 -34.63 -28.87
C ASP A 208 10.71 -35.88 -28.92
N PHE A 209 11.27 -37.07 -28.66
CA PHE A 209 10.55 -38.34 -28.67
C PHE A 209 10.38 -38.91 -27.26
N GLN A 210 9.18 -39.41 -26.99
CA GLN A 210 8.84 -40.19 -25.81
C GLN A 210 8.46 -41.60 -26.26
N VAL A 211 9.03 -42.62 -25.63
CA VAL A 211 8.66 -44.03 -25.84
C VAL A 211 7.88 -44.50 -24.62
N TRP A 212 6.62 -44.87 -24.81
CA TRP A 212 5.77 -45.44 -23.76
C TRP A 212 5.73 -46.95 -23.92
N ILE A 213 5.89 -47.67 -22.81
CA ILE A 213 5.97 -49.13 -22.79
C ILE A 213 4.82 -49.64 -21.92
N GLU A 214 3.88 -50.37 -22.52
CA GLU A 214 2.79 -51.05 -21.81
C GLU A 214 2.97 -52.57 -21.92
N ARG A 215 2.81 -53.26 -20.80
CA ARG A 215 3.17 -54.68 -20.66
C ARG A 215 1.93 -55.52 -20.44
N GLY A 216 1.83 -56.60 -21.18
CA GLY A 216 0.91 -57.70 -20.91
C GLY A 216 1.67 -58.95 -20.43
N PRO A 217 0.94 -60.05 -20.14
CA PRO A 217 1.55 -61.27 -19.60
C PRO A 217 2.68 -61.87 -20.46
N ARG A 218 2.54 -61.80 -21.80
CA ARG A 218 3.47 -62.43 -22.77
C ARG A 218 3.96 -61.51 -23.88
N ALA A 219 3.42 -60.29 -23.99
CA ALA A 219 3.79 -59.32 -25.01
C ALA A 219 3.90 -57.92 -24.40
N VAL A 220 4.66 -57.06 -25.07
CA VAL A 220 4.92 -55.68 -24.68
C VAL A 220 4.62 -54.80 -25.90
N VAL A 221 3.84 -53.74 -25.71
CA VAL A 221 3.62 -52.73 -26.76
C VAL A 221 4.40 -51.48 -26.41
N ALA A 222 5.25 -51.02 -27.35
CA ALA A 222 6.02 -49.79 -27.21
C ALA A 222 5.58 -48.77 -28.25
N ALA A 223 5.06 -47.62 -27.81
CA ALA A 223 4.61 -46.52 -28.66
C ALA A 223 5.64 -45.37 -28.66
N VAL A 224 6.15 -45.00 -29.83
CA VAL A 224 7.06 -43.86 -30.05
C VAL A 224 6.24 -42.64 -30.41
N ILE A 225 6.31 -41.62 -29.57
CA ILE A 225 5.47 -40.44 -29.60
C ILE A 225 6.36 -39.21 -29.78
N ARG A 226 6.08 -38.38 -30.79
CA ARG A 226 6.69 -37.06 -30.93
C ARG A 226 5.80 -36.02 -30.27
N GLY A 227 6.36 -35.23 -29.38
CA GLY A 227 5.60 -34.31 -28.54
C GLY A 227 5.01 -35.00 -27.31
N SER A 228 3.84 -34.58 -26.86
CA SER A 228 3.36 -34.91 -25.52
C SER A 228 1.91 -35.38 -25.51
N ALA A 229 1.74 -36.68 -25.39
CA ALA A 229 0.44 -37.31 -25.50
C ALA A 229 -0.39 -37.23 -24.20
N PRO A 230 -1.73 -37.15 -24.30
CA PRO A 230 -2.64 -37.21 -23.17
C PRO A 230 -2.73 -38.62 -22.58
N LEU A 231 -3.18 -38.72 -21.32
CA LEU A 231 -3.39 -39.99 -20.62
C LEU A 231 -4.35 -40.94 -21.34
N SER A 232 -5.31 -40.43 -22.11
CA SER A 232 -6.24 -41.25 -22.90
C SER A 232 -5.55 -42.10 -23.97
N LEU A 233 -4.40 -41.64 -24.51
CA LEU A 233 -3.62 -42.46 -25.43
C LEU A 233 -3.01 -43.67 -24.69
N ARG A 234 -2.65 -43.51 -23.42
CA ARG A 234 -2.08 -44.59 -22.60
C ARG A 234 -3.10 -45.69 -22.37
N GLU A 235 -4.35 -45.30 -22.08
CA GLU A 235 -5.47 -46.23 -21.94
C GLU A 235 -5.70 -47.04 -23.23
N GLN A 236 -5.61 -46.39 -24.40
CA GLN A 236 -5.75 -47.07 -25.69
C GLN A 236 -4.61 -48.03 -26.00
N VAL A 237 -3.36 -47.68 -25.66
CA VAL A 237 -2.22 -48.59 -25.81
C VAL A 237 -2.38 -49.81 -24.89
N ALA A 238 -2.86 -49.62 -23.66
CA ALA A 238 -3.15 -50.73 -22.74
C ALA A 238 -4.30 -51.62 -23.26
N GLU A 239 -5.38 -51.03 -23.77
CA GLU A 239 -6.50 -51.77 -24.39
C GLU A 239 -6.01 -52.58 -25.61
N ALA A 240 -5.13 -52.02 -26.44
CA ALA A 240 -4.53 -52.74 -27.56
C ALA A 240 -3.68 -53.94 -27.10
N VAL A 241 -2.93 -53.81 -25.99
CA VAL A 241 -2.20 -54.94 -25.38
C VAL A 241 -3.17 -56.04 -24.93
N ASP A 242 -4.26 -55.67 -24.28
CA ASP A 242 -5.28 -56.60 -23.78
C ASP A 242 -5.99 -57.33 -24.92
N GLU A 243 -6.36 -56.63 -25.99
CA GLU A 243 -6.97 -57.22 -27.19
C GLU A 243 -6.03 -58.18 -27.91
N VAL A 244 -4.75 -57.80 -28.06
CA VAL A 244 -3.71 -58.67 -28.61
C VAL A 244 -3.58 -59.94 -27.77
N HIS A 245 -3.64 -59.82 -26.44
CA HIS A 245 -3.63 -60.98 -25.55
C HIS A 245 -4.91 -61.80 -25.58
N GLY A 246 -6.08 -61.19 -25.77
CA GLY A 246 -7.35 -61.89 -25.88
C GLY A 246 -7.39 -62.78 -27.13
N GLN A 247 -6.86 -62.29 -28.24
CA GLN A 247 -6.99 -62.95 -29.54
C GLN A 247 -5.79 -63.84 -29.92
N LEU A 248 -4.58 -63.53 -29.42
CA LEU A 248 -3.33 -64.18 -29.85
C LEU A 248 -2.59 -64.91 -28.72
N ARG A 249 -3.25 -65.19 -27.58
CA ARG A 249 -2.64 -65.86 -26.40
C ARG A 249 -1.87 -67.13 -26.75
N GLU A 250 -2.52 -68.07 -27.44
CA GLU A 250 -1.90 -69.36 -27.78
C GLU A 250 -0.72 -69.21 -28.75
N ARG A 251 -0.74 -68.18 -29.61
CA ARG A 251 0.33 -67.90 -30.57
C ARG A 251 1.54 -67.26 -29.89
N LEU A 252 1.29 -66.41 -28.88
CA LEU A 252 2.34 -65.85 -28.03
C LEU A 252 3.01 -66.93 -27.16
N GLU A 253 2.26 -67.94 -26.70
CA GLU A 253 2.83 -69.04 -25.89
C GLU A 253 3.69 -70.02 -26.69
N LYS A 254 3.41 -70.20 -27.99
CA LYS A 254 4.13 -71.12 -28.88
C LYS A 254 5.02 -70.40 -29.88
N PHE A 255 5.58 -69.26 -29.48
CA PHE A 255 6.44 -68.47 -30.35
C PHE A 255 7.74 -69.22 -30.68
N ASP A 256 7.95 -69.51 -31.97
CA ASP A 256 9.11 -70.25 -32.50
C ASP A 256 10.05 -69.38 -33.36
N GLY A 257 9.78 -68.07 -33.44
CA GLY A 257 10.53 -67.11 -34.26
C GLY A 257 9.81 -66.64 -35.51
N ASP A 258 8.66 -67.23 -35.89
CA ASP A 258 7.85 -66.72 -37.01
C ASP A 258 6.94 -65.57 -36.58
N THR A 259 7.06 -64.42 -37.26
CA THR A 259 6.28 -63.20 -37.00
C THR A 259 5.02 -63.10 -37.86
N THR A 260 4.88 -63.91 -38.92
CA THR A 260 3.71 -63.88 -39.81
C THR A 260 2.37 -64.19 -39.12
N PRO A 261 2.28 -65.03 -38.06
CA PRO A 261 1.02 -65.31 -37.38
C PRO A 261 0.45 -64.15 -36.56
N PHE A 262 1.22 -63.06 -36.38
CA PHE A 262 0.83 -61.88 -35.60
C PHE A 262 0.27 -60.75 -36.45
N GLU A 263 0.21 -60.89 -37.78
CA GLU A 263 -0.40 -59.91 -38.69
C GLU A 263 -1.84 -59.52 -38.32
N PRO A 264 -2.71 -60.40 -37.77
CA PRO A 264 -4.04 -60.02 -37.29
C PRO A 264 -4.04 -59.00 -36.14
N ALA A 265 -2.89 -58.78 -35.46
CA ALA A 265 -2.75 -57.74 -34.43
C ALA A 265 -2.67 -56.31 -35.00
N ARG A 266 -2.38 -56.16 -36.31
CA ARG A 266 -2.13 -54.88 -36.97
C ARG A 266 -3.22 -53.83 -36.73
N PRO A 267 -4.53 -54.14 -36.87
CA PRO A 267 -5.58 -53.13 -36.70
C PRO A 267 -5.64 -52.53 -35.29
N PHE A 268 -5.32 -53.31 -34.26
CA PHE A 268 -5.30 -52.83 -32.87
C PHE A 268 -4.13 -51.87 -32.63
N LEU A 269 -2.97 -52.15 -33.23
CA LEU A 269 -1.81 -51.26 -33.17
C LEU A 269 -1.97 -50.01 -34.05
N GLU A 270 -2.66 -50.11 -35.19
CA GLU A 270 -3.01 -48.97 -36.05
C GLU A 270 -3.97 -48.00 -35.35
N GLY A 271 -4.89 -48.51 -34.51
CA GLY A 271 -5.76 -47.67 -33.67
C GLY A 271 -5.00 -46.76 -32.69
N CYS A 272 -3.76 -47.13 -32.36
CA CYS A 272 -2.87 -46.34 -31.51
C CYS A 272 -2.11 -45.24 -32.26
N LEU A 273 -2.12 -45.23 -33.60
CA LEU A 273 -1.46 -44.19 -34.41
C LEU A 273 -2.29 -42.90 -34.48
N GLN A 274 -2.41 -42.21 -33.35
CA GLN A 274 -3.20 -40.98 -33.25
C GLN A 274 -2.35 -39.72 -33.44
N GLN A 275 -2.99 -38.69 -34.00
CA GLN A 275 -2.43 -37.36 -34.14
C GLN A 275 -3.48 -36.32 -33.71
N GLU A 276 -3.11 -35.45 -32.77
CA GLU A 276 -3.97 -34.36 -32.32
C GLU A 276 -3.38 -32.99 -32.69
N PHE A 277 -4.15 -32.23 -33.47
CA PHE A 277 -3.87 -30.83 -33.78
C PHE A 277 -4.69 -29.92 -32.87
N LEU A 278 -4.10 -28.82 -32.41
CA LEU A 278 -4.81 -27.74 -31.71
C LEU A 278 -5.97 -27.24 -32.58
N ARG A 279 -7.22 -27.60 -32.23
CA ARG A 279 -8.41 -26.98 -32.83
C ARG A 279 -8.54 -25.56 -32.27
N PRO A 280 -8.48 -24.50 -33.10
CA PRO A 280 -8.71 -23.16 -32.60
C PRO A 280 -10.16 -23.07 -32.10
N ARG A 281 -10.33 -22.86 -30.79
CA ARG A 281 -11.63 -22.50 -30.20
C ARG A 281 -12.10 -21.22 -30.88
N LYS A 282 -13.37 -21.18 -31.29
CA LYS A 282 -14.02 -20.00 -31.89
C LYS A 282 -13.91 -18.82 -30.91
N GLY A 283 -12.87 -18.00 -31.07
CA GLY A 283 -12.64 -16.83 -30.24
C GLY A 283 -13.75 -15.80 -30.45
N MET A 284 -13.99 -14.98 -29.43
CA MET A 284 -14.97 -13.88 -29.47
C MET A 284 -14.78 -13.03 -30.75
N GLN A 285 -15.89 -12.68 -31.41
CA GLN A 285 -15.85 -11.91 -32.65
C GLN A 285 -15.09 -10.59 -32.43
N PRO A 286 -14.27 -10.11 -33.39
CA PRO A 286 -13.47 -8.89 -33.25
C PRO A 286 -14.29 -7.65 -32.82
N SER A 287 -15.56 -7.58 -33.24
CA SER A 287 -16.52 -6.53 -32.86
C SER A 287 -16.81 -6.48 -31.36
N THR A 288 -16.89 -7.63 -30.69
CA THR A 288 -17.17 -7.71 -29.24
C THR A 288 -16.01 -7.17 -28.41
N ILE A 289 -14.77 -7.41 -28.84
CA ILE A 289 -13.57 -6.89 -28.18
C ILE A 289 -13.46 -5.38 -28.39
N ALA A 290 -13.77 -4.90 -29.61
CA ALA A 290 -13.81 -3.47 -29.89
C ALA A 290 -14.89 -2.75 -29.06
N ALA A 291 -16.08 -3.35 -28.90
CA ALA A 291 -17.14 -2.82 -28.06
C ALA A 291 -16.75 -2.77 -26.57
N LEU A 292 -16.08 -3.82 -26.05
CA LEU A 292 -15.59 -3.85 -24.68
C LEU A 292 -14.46 -2.84 -24.43
N ALA A 293 -13.57 -2.65 -25.40
CA ALA A 293 -12.51 -1.64 -25.34
C ALA A 293 -13.10 -0.21 -25.36
N LEU A 294 -14.11 0.03 -26.21
CA LEU A 294 -14.82 1.31 -26.25
C LEU A 294 -15.56 1.58 -24.94
N LEU A 295 -16.23 0.58 -24.38
CA LEU A 295 -16.89 0.68 -23.08
C LEU A 295 -15.88 0.96 -21.96
N GLY A 296 -14.73 0.29 -21.97
CA GLY A 296 -13.63 0.56 -21.05
C GLY A 296 -13.09 1.98 -21.16
N ALA A 297 -12.91 2.48 -22.38
CA ALA A 297 -12.47 3.86 -22.63
C ALA A 297 -13.53 4.90 -22.18
N LEU A 298 -14.81 4.63 -22.41
CA LEU A 298 -15.91 5.48 -21.95
C LEU A 298 -16.01 5.50 -20.41
N LEU A 299 -15.88 4.34 -19.77
CA LEU A 299 -15.85 4.25 -18.30
C LEU A 299 -14.61 4.96 -17.74
N ALA A 300 -13.43 4.74 -18.32
CA ALA A 300 -12.21 5.43 -17.91
C ALA A 300 -12.34 6.95 -18.08
N GLY A 301 -12.91 7.42 -19.20
CA GLY A 301 -13.20 8.84 -19.44
C GLY A 301 -14.20 9.41 -18.44
N PHE A 302 -15.28 8.67 -18.13
CA PHE A 302 -16.27 9.06 -17.12
C PHE A 302 -15.64 9.17 -15.73
N PHE A 303 -14.86 8.17 -15.31
CA PHE A 303 -14.14 8.21 -14.03
C PHE A 303 -13.11 9.33 -14.00
N TRP A 304 -12.40 9.58 -15.10
CA TRP A 304 -11.43 10.67 -15.20
C TRP A 304 -12.08 12.05 -15.07
N LEU A 305 -13.22 12.27 -15.74
CA LEU A 305 -14.00 13.52 -15.60
C LEU A 305 -14.49 13.71 -14.15
N ARG A 306 -15.03 12.65 -13.52
CA ARG A 306 -15.49 12.66 -12.12
C ARG A 306 -14.36 12.91 -11.14
N TRP A 307 -13.18 12.34 -11.39
CA TRP A 307 -11.99 12.57 -10.58
C TRP A 307 -11.51 14.01 -10.70
N ARG A 308 -11.38 14.54 -11.92
CA ARG A 308 -10.95 15.93 -12.16
C ARG A 308 -11.87 16.96 -11.51
N GLU A 309 -13.19 16.73 -11.53
CA GLU A 309 -14.13 17.59 -10.79
C GLU A 309 -13.93 17.54 -9.29
N SER A 310 -13.62 16.37 -8.74
CA SER A 310 -13.41 16.19 -7.29
C SER A 310 -12.10 16.82 -6.84
N ASP A 311 -11.05 16.68 -7.66
CA ASP A 311 -9.74 17.31 -7.44
C ASP A 311 -9.85 18.84 -7.42
N ARG A 312 -10.55 19.44 -8.41
CA ARG A 312 -10.82 20.89 -8.43
C ARG A 312 -11.54 21.39 -7.17
N TRP A 313 -12.49 20.61 -6.64
CA TRP A 313 -13.20 20.96 -5.41
C TRP A 313 -12.31 20.90 -4.17
N GLN A 314 -11.52 19.85 -4.05
CA GLN A 314 -10.57 19.70 -2.95
C GLN A 314 -9.51 20.81 -3.00
N ALA A 315 -9.02 21.16 -4.20
CA ALA A 315 -8.12 22.27 -4.39
C ALA A 315 -8.76 23.64 -4.03
N TYR A 316 -10.05 23.83 -4.30
CA TYR A 316 -10.79 25.02 -3.88
C TYR A 316 -10.92 25.09 -2.35
N LEU A 317 -11.32 24.00 -1.70
CA LEU A 317 -11.43 23.93 -0.24
C LEU A 317 -10.07 24.15 0.44
N GLY A 318 -9.01 23.54 -0.09
CA GLY A 318 -7.65 23.78 0.39
C GLY A 318 -7.20 25.23 0.19
N ALA A 319 -7.64 25.90 -0.88
CA ALA A 319 -7.37 27.32 -1.09
C ALA A 319 -8.17 28.22 -0.13
N LEU A 320 -9.40 27.83 0.22
CA LEU A 320 -10.19 28.53 1.24
C LEU A 320 -9.53 28.42 2.62
N ASP A 321 -9.11 27.23 3.02
CA ASP A 321 -8.50 27.01 4.34
C ASP A 321 -7.07 27.59 4.42
N ALA A 322 -6.38 27.77 3.29
CA ALA A 322 -5.08 28.41 3.24
C ALA A 322 -5.14 29.95 3.27
N GLU A 323 -6.28 30.54 2.91
CA GLU A 323 -6.46 31.98 2.89
C GLU A 323 -6.80 32.50 4.31
N PRO A 324 -6.02 33.43 4.87
CA PRO A 324 -6.27 33.96 6.21
C PRO A 324 -7.66 34.62 6.32
N GLY A 325 -8.40 34.32 7.38
CA GLY A 325 -9.72 34.86 7.64
C GLY A 325 -10.88 34.13 6.95
N LEU A 326 -10.60 33.02 6.27
CA LEU A 326 -11.60 32.10 5.73
C LEU A 326 -11.48 30.75 6.44
N ALA A 327 -12.61 30.11 6.71
CA ALA A 327 -12.65 28.73 7.20
C ALA A 327 -13.86 27.99 6.64
N ALA A 328 -13.63 26.85 5.99
CA ALA A 328 -14.71 25.98 5.54
C ALA A 328 -15.16 25.05 6.69
N VAL A 329 -16.41 25.18 7.13
CA VAL A 329 -16.92 24.44 8.31
C VAL A 329 -17.77 23.23 7.94
N ASP A 330 -18.51 23.33 6.83
CA ASP A 330 -19.38 22.25 6.37
C ASP A 330 -19.24 22.10 4.86
N GLN A 331 -19.17 20.86 4.39
CA GLN A 331 -19.03 20.51 2.99
C GLN A 331 -19.98 19.37 2.67
N GLY A 332 -20.76 19.52 1.59
CA GLY A 332 -21.72 18.50 1.22
C GLY A 332 -22.25 18.66 -0.20
N ARG A 333 -23.36 17.97 -0.45
CA ARG A 333 -24.20 18.22 -1.62
C ARG A 333 -25.61 18.55 -1.17
N ARG A 334 -26.17 19.63 -1.73
CA ARG A 334 -27.55 20.05 -1.52
C ARG A 334 -28.19 20.28 -2.89
N ASP A 335 -29.35 19.68 -3.13
CA ASP A 335 -30.08 19.79 -4.40
C ASP A 335 -29.23 19.44 -5.64
N GLY A 336 -28.34 18.45 -5.51
CA GLY A 336 -27.43 18.02 -6.57
C GLY A 336 -26.21 18.93 -6.78
N ARG A 337 -26.18 20.11 -6.17
CA ARG A 337 -25.06 21.07 -6.18
C ARG A 337 -24.12 20.85 -5.01
N ARG A 338 -22.86 21.28 -5.16
CA ARG A 338 -21.90 21.25 -4.05
C ARG A 338 -22.24 22.37 -3.10
N SER A 339 -22.27 22.10 -1.80
CA SER A 339 -22.55 23.11 -0.78
C SER A 339 -21.36 23.25 0.14
N ALA A 340 -20.99 24.50 0.44
CA ALA A 340 -19.99 24.80 1.46
C ALA A 340 -20.47 25.94 2.35
N LEU A 341 -20.31 25.77 3.66
CA LEU A 341 -20.48 26.84 4.62
C LEU A 341 -19.11 27.43 4.93
N VAL A 342 -18.91 28.69 4.55
CA VAL A 342 -17.65 29.41 4.76
C VAL A 342 -17.87 30.47 5.82
N LEU A 343 -17.06 30.41 6.89
CA LEU A 343 -16.90 31.50 7.82
C LEU A 343 -15.92 32.50 7.21
N ARG A 344 -16.31 33.78 7.17
CA ARG A 344 -15.52 34.82 6.53
C ARG A 344 -15.36 36.04 7.44
N ASP A 345 -14.13 36.50 7.56
CA ASP A 345 -13.85 37.85 8.04
C ASP A 345 -14.14 38.91 6.95
N PRO A 346 -14.77 40.06 7.29
CA PRO A 346 -15.00 41.13 6.32
C PRO A 346 -13.75 41.65 5.59
N LEU A 347 -12.56 41.50 6.20
CA LEU A 347 -11.27 41.89 5.62
C LEU A 347 -10.59 40.77 4.82
N ALA A 348 -11.19 39.58 4.77
CA ALA A 348 -10.71 38.46 3.98
C ALA A 348 -11.19 38.53 2.52
N VAL A 349 -10.45 37.85 1.64
CA VAL A 349 -10.77 37.72 0.22
C VAL A 349 -12.17 37.12 0.04
N ASP A 350 -12.85 37.52 -1.02
CA ASP A 350 -14.18 37.02 -1.32
C ASP A 350 -14.13 35.54 -1.78
N PRO A 351 -14.83 34.62 -1.11
CA PRO A 351 -14.80 33.18 -1.45
C PRO A 351 -15.28 32.84 -2.86
N GLU A 352 -16.12 33.69 -3.48
CA GLU A 352 -16.59 33.48 -4.86
C GLU A 352 -15.49 33.82 -5.87
N SER A 353 -14.64 34.81 -5.59
CA SER A 353 -13.49 35.10 -6.46
C SER A 353 -12.50 33.93 -6.56
N LEU A 354 -12.40 33.11 -5.50
CA LEU A 354 -11.59 31.90 -5.47
C LEU A 354 -12.20 30.74 -6.28
N LEU A 355 -13.52 30.74 -6.53
CA LEU A 355 -14.17 29.76 -7.43
C LEU A 355 -13.76 30.00 -8.88
N ALA A 356 -13.78 31.26 -9.32
CA ALA A 356 -13.40 31.65 -10.67
C ALA A 356 -11.94 31.28 -10.98
N ALA A 357 -11.03 31.47 -10.02
CA ALA A 357 -9.62 31.08 -10.14
C ALA A 357 -9.40 29.56 -10.32
N ARG A 358 -10.39 28.72 -10.00
CA ARG A 358 -10.32 27.26 -10.09
C ARG A 358 -11.20 26.66 -11.19
N GLU A 359 -11.70 27.49 -12.11
CA GLU A 359 -12.59 27.08 -13.20
C GLU A 359 -13.85 26.32 -12.69
N ILE A 360 -14.37 26.76 -11.54
CA ILE A 360 -15.64 26.26 -10.98
C ILE A 360 -16.70 27.33 -11.24
N ASP A 361 -17.78 26.95 -11.91
CA ASP A 361 -18.91 27.84 -12.11
C ASP A 361 -19.60 28.12 -10.76
N PRO A 362 -19.72 29.39 -10.33
CA PRO A 362 -20.43 29.74 -9.10
C PRO A 362 -21.88 29.26 -9.09
N ALA A 363 -22.51 29.13 -10.27
CA ALA A 363 -23.87 28.62 -10.35
C ALA A 363 -23.97 27.18 -9.81
N ASP A 364 -22.95 26.34 -9.96
CA ASP A 364 -22.98 24.94 -9.55
C ASP A 364 -22.69 24.70 -8.05
N VAL A 365 -22.50 25.79 -7.29
CA VAL A 365 -22.13 25.77 -5.87
C VAL A 365 -23.13 26.57 -5.03
N ASP A 366 -23.75 25.93 -4.02
CA ASP A 366 -24.49 26.61 -2.95
C ASP A 366 -23.49 27.06 -1.88
N LEU A 367 -22.92 28.26 -2.05
CA LEU A 367 -21.97 28.85 -1.12
C LEU A 367 -22.70 29.71 -0.10
N ARG A 368 -22.61 29.33 1.18
CA ARG A 368 -23.20 30.10 2.28
C ARG A 368 -22.11 30.75 3.10
N ILE A 369 -22.10 32.07 3.11
CA ILE A 369 -21.09 32.85 3.84
C ILE A 369 -21.68 33.32 5.17
N ARG A 370 -21.00 33.04 6.28
CA ARG A 370 -21.33 33.58 7.60
C ARG A 370 -20.21 34.53 8.08
N PRO A 371 -20.54 35.78 8.45
CA PRO A 371 -19.54 36.72 8.93
C PRO A 371 -19.01 36.30 10.30
N VAL A 372 -17.70 36.32 10.47
CA VAL A 372 -17.01 36.09 11.75
C VAL A 372 -15.88 37.11 11.91
N VAL A 373 -15.34 37.24 13.13
CA VAL A 373 -14.11 37.99 13.37
C VAL A 373 -12.99 36.97 13.51
N SER A 374 -12.08 36.93 12.54
CA SER A 374 -10.93 36.02 12.61
C SER A 374 -9.84 36.58 13.54
N SER A 375 -9.21 35.66 14.28
CA SER A 375 -7.99 35.89 15.07
C SER A 375 -6.71 35.59 14.28
N ASP A 376 -6.80 35.33 12.98
CA ASP A 376 -5.62 35.11 12.13
C ASP A 376 -4.68 36.32 12.15
N PRO A 377 -3.36 36.13 12.35
CA PRO A 377 -2.40 37.22 12.50
C PRO A 377 -2.45 38.25 11.38
N GLU A 378 -2.56 37.80 10.12
CA GLU A 378 -2.61 38.70 8.96
C GLU A 378 -3.89 39.54 8.92
N ILE A 379 -5.02 38.96 9.28
CA ILE A 379 -6.31 39.66 9.29
C ILE A 379 -6.34 40.67 10.43
N VAL A 380 -5.85 40.30 11.61
CA VAL A 380 -5.71 41.21 12.74
C VAL A 380 -4.76 42.36 12.38
N ALA A 381 -3.64 42.11 11.69
CA ALA A 381 -2.73 43.15 11.23
C ALA A 381 -3.38 44.10 10.21
N ARG A 382 -4.12 43.58 9.22
CA ARG A 382 -4.92 44.39 8.27
C ARG A 382 -5.97 45.24 9.00
N ARG A 383 -6.66 44.64 9.98
CA ARG A 383 -7.66 45.32 10.82
C ARG A 383 -7.03 46.43 11.65
N ALA A 384 -5.90 46.15 12.29
CA ALA A 384 -5.14 47.13 13.07
C ALA A 384 -4.70 48.30 12.19
N ARG A 385 -4.19 48.04 10.97
CA ARG A 385 -3.81 49.09 10.02
C ARG A 385 -4.99 50.00 9.67
N ALA A 386 -6.15 49.42 9.36
CA ALA A 386 -7.35 50.17 9.01
C ALA A 386 -7.92 50.98 10.19
N LEU A 387 -8.01 50.38 11.38
CA LEU A 387 -8.57 51.03 12.58
C LEU A 387 -7.64 52.11 13.15
N LEU A 388 -6.33 51.87 13.17
CA LEU A 388 -5.35 52.82 13.69
C LEU A 388 -4.96 53.88 12.65
N GLY A 389 -5.35 53.71 11.38
CA GLY A 389 -4.92 54.57 10.28
C GLY A 389 -3.41 54.60 10.15
N ALA A 390 -2.77 53.43 10.18
CA ALA A 390 -1.31 53.33 10.21
C ALA A 390 -0.69 53.86 8.91
N PRO A 391 0.37 54.70 8.99
CA PRO A 391 1.14 55.11 7.82
C PRO A 391 1.76 53.92 7.09
N ASP A 392 2.02 54.08 5.79
CA ASP A 392 2.69 53.04 4.97
C ASP A 392 4.11 52.74 5.44
N SER A 393 4.76 53.69 6.14
CA SER A 393 6.07 53.53 6.78
C SER A 393 6.05 52.65 8.03
N VAL A 394 4.87 52.18 8.47
CA VAL A 394 4.71 51.29 9.62
C VAL A 394 4.34 49.89 9.19
N GLU A 395 5.19 48.94 9.56
CA GLU A 395 4.89 47.52 9.52
C GLU A 395 4.15 47.10 10.79
N ILE A 396 3.15 46.24 10.60
CA ILE A 396 2.28 45.75 11.66
C ILE A 396 2.29 44.24 11.61
N GLU A 397 2.66 43.61 12.72
CA GLU A 397 2.69 42.15 12.86
C GLU A 397 2.01 41.76 14.17
N LEU A 398 1.25 40.66 14.16
CA LEU A 398 0.70 40.06 15.38
C LEU A 398 1.52 38.81 15.74
N ARG A 399 2.07 38.76 16.95
CA ARG A 399 2.70 37.55 17.51
C ARG A 399 2.21 37.29 18.92
N ASP A 400 1.63 36.11 19.15
CA ASP A 400 1.18 35.68 20.48
C ASP A 400 0.27 36.71 21.18
N GLY A 401 -0.67 37.31 20.43
CA GLY A 401 -1.55 38.36 20.95
C GLY A 401 -0.91 39.74 21.10
N VAL A 402 0.40 39.89 20.84
CA VAL A 402 1.11 41.16 20.90
C VAL A 402 1.16 41.81 19.52
N LEU A 403 0.61 43.02 19.40
CA LEU A 403 0.69 43.85 18.20
C LEU A 403 2.05 44.56 18.16
N ARG A 404 2.94 44.07 17.31
CA ARG A 404 4.27 44.65 17.08
C ARG A 404 4.19 45.68 15.98
N LEU A 405 4.58 46.91 16.30
CA LEU A 405 4.64 48.01 15.36
C LEU A 405 6.11 48.40 15.15
N SER A 406 6.53 48.49 13.89
CA SER A 406 7.90 48.85 13.54
C SER A 406 7.96 49.80 12.35
N GLY A 407 8.97 50.65 12.31
CA GLY A 407 9.18 51.62 11.23
C GLY A 407 9.17 53.06 11.72
N GLU A 408 8.70 53.98 10.88
CA GLU A 408 8.68 55.42 11.19
C GLU A 408 7.25 55.94 11.27
N ALA A 409 6.92 56.68 12.33
CA ALA A 409 5.60 57.26 12.48
C ALA A 409 5.64 58.62 13.21
N PRO A 410 4.66 59.51 12.96
CA PRO A 410 4.51 60.74 13.74
C PRO A 410 4.25 60.45 15.22
N ALA A 411 4.76 61.31 16.11
CA ALA A 411 4.63 61.14 17.56
C ALA A 411 3.16 61.04 18.02
N SER A 412 2.29 61.80 17.36
CA SER A 412 0.84 61.80 17.61
C SER A 412 0.18 60.45 17.28
N TRP A 413 0.65 59.79 16.22
CA TRP A 413 0.16 58.47 15.84
C TRP A 413 0.65 57.39 16.80
N ILE A 414 1.93 57.41 17.20
CA ILE A 414 2.49 56.45 18.17
C ILE A 414 1.69 56.46 19.48
N ARG A 415 1.37 57.66 20.00
CA ARG A 415 0.52 57.80 21.21
C ARG A 415 -0.88 57.22 21.02
N ARG A 416 -1.51 57.49 19.88
CA ARG A 416 -2.83 56.94 19.55
C ARG A 416 -2.78 55.42 19.44
N ALA A 417 -1.77 54.88 18.77
CA ALA A 417 -1.57 53.44 18.61
C ALA A 417 -1.37 52.74 19.96
N ASN A 418 -0.65 53.35 20.90
CA ASN A 418 -0.51 52.82 22.26
C ASN A 418 -1.86 52.73 23.01
N GLN A 419 -2.69 53.77 22.88
CA GLN A 419 -3.98 53.86 23.59
C GLN A 419 -5.07 53.02 22.94
N MET A 420 -5.10 52.98 21.60
CA MET A 420 -6.18 52.35 20.84
C MET A 420 -5.86 50.93 20.38
N GLY A 421 -4.59 50.53 20.33
CA GLY A 421 -4.17 49.25 19.74
C GLY A 421 -4.70 48.02 20.46
N VAL A 422 -4.91 48.09 21.79
CA VAL A 422 -5.52 47.01 22.59
C VAL A 422 -7.00 46.78 22.24
N PHE A 423 -7.70 47.78 21.70
CA PHE A 423 -9.11 47.61 21.32
C PHE A 423 -9.30 46.89 19.98
N VAL A 424 -8.21 46.58 19.27
CA VAL A 424 -8.28 45.77 18.06
C VAL A 424 -8.61 44.33 18.45
N PRO A 425 -9.70 43.73 17.94
CA PRO A 425 -10.05 42.35 18.25
C PRO A 425 -8.90 41.39 17.89
N GLY A 426 -8.45 40.58 18.85
CA GLY A 426 -7.31 39.67 18.71
C GLY A 426 -5.97 40.22 19.21
N VAL A 427 -5.95 41.43 19.80
CA VAL A 427 -4.75 42.04 20.41
C VAL A 427 -4.90 42.11 21.93
N ASP A 428 -3.90 41.59 22.64
CA ASP A 428 -3.80 41.63 24.11
C ASP A 428 -2.92 42.79 24.59
N SER A 429 -1.86 43.11 23.84
CA SER A 429 -0.93 44.20 24.16
C SER A 429 -0.26 44.78 22.92
N VAL A 430 0.32 45.97 23.04
CA VAL A 430 0.99 46.68 21.94
C VAL A 430 2.46 46.86 22.27
N TRP A 431 3.33 46.55 21.32
CA TRP A 431 4.78 46.72 21.43
C TRP A 431 5.24 47.80 20.44
N LEU A 432 5.90 48.84 20.97
CA LEU A 432 6.24 50.08 20.25
C LEU A 432 7.74 50.32 20.08
N ASP A 433 8.62 49.52 20.69
CA ASP A 433 10.06 49.82 20.69
C ASP A 433 10.69 49.73 19.29
N GLY A 434 9.98 49.11 18.33
CA GLY A 434 10.36 49.07 16.92
C GLY A 434 10.05 50.36 16.13
N LEU A 435 9.37 51.34 16.73
CA LEU A 435 8.99 52.59 16.08
C LEU A 435 10.00 53.71 16.38
N ALA A 436 10.40 54.41 15.33
CA ALA A 436 11.10 55.67 15.42
C ALA A 436 10.13 56.84 15.21
N ASP A 437 10.28 57.87 16.04
CA ASP A 437 9.53 59.12 15.89
C ASP A 437 10.05 59.91 14.68
N ALA A 438 9.22 59.97 13.64
CA ALA A 438 9.51 60.69 12.40
C ALA A 438 9.61 62.21 12.62
N ASP A 439 8.79 62.76 13.53
CA ASP A 439 8.83 64.18 13.87
C ASP A 439 10.15 64.50 14.55
N ARG A 440 10.64 63.62 15.43
CA ARG A 440 11.93 63.79 16.11
C ARG A 440 13.10 63.86 15.13
N ARG A 441 13.18 62.92 14.18
CA ARG A 441 14.27 62.92 13.18
C ARG A 441 14.29 64.17 12.33
N GLU A 442 13.12 64.66 11.92
CA GLU A 442 13.01 65.90 11.15
C GLU A 442 13.42 67.13 11.99
N LEU A 443 13.04 67.15 13.28
CA LEU A 443 13.49 68.20 14.20
C LEU A 443 15.00 68.16 14.42
N ASP A 444 15.60 66.99 14.64
CA ASP A 444 17.05 66.84 14.81
C ASP A 444 17.82 67.34 13.56
N ARG A 445 17.31 67.06 12.35
CA ARG A 445 17.89 67.58 11.09
C ARG A 445 17.87 69.11 11.04
N ARG A 446 16.76 69.72 11.43
CA ARG A 446 16.60 71.19 11.48
C ARG A 446 17.46 71.82 12.57
N VAL A 447 17.58 71.16 13.72
CA VAL A 447 18.48 71.57 14.79
C VAL A 447 19.91 71.60 14.26
N ALA A 448 20.39 70.53 13.61
CA ALA A 448 21.73 70.50 13.03
C ALA A 448 21.98 71.63 12.00
N GLU A 449 20.96 71.94 11.18
CA GLU A 449 21.02 73.08 10.25
C GLU A 449 21.15 74.42 11.00
N ILE A 450 20.32 74.65 12.02
CA ILE A 450 20.33 75.89 12.80
C ILE A 450 21.61 76.04 13.64
N GLU A 451 22.09 74.96 14.26
CA GLU A 451 23.33 74.95 15.04
C GLU A 451 24.58 75.15 14.19
N SER A 452 24.50 74.97 12.86
CA SER A 452 25.59 75.30 11.95
C SER A 452 25.72 76.81 11.70
N ILE A 453 24.68 77.59 11.97
CA ILE A 453 24.67 79.05 11.78
C ILE A 453 25.51 79.72 12.87
N ARG A 454 26.32 80.69 12.47
CA ARG A 454 27.17 81.49 13.35
C ARG A 454 26.95 82.97 13.02
N ILE A 455 26.64 83.77 14.03
CA ILE A 455 26.55 85.23 13.88
C ILE A 455 27.88 85.82 14.30
N LEU A 456 28.57 86.48 13.37
CA LEU A 456 29.91 87.02 13.59
C LEU A 456 29.86 88.48 14.08
N PHE A 457 30.86 88.86 14.87
CA PHE A 457 31.00 90.21 15.41
C PHE A 457 32.36 90.81 15.08
N ALA A 458 32.39 92.13 14.90
CA ALA A 458 33.62 92.91 14.83
C ALA A 458 34.47 92.76 16.11
N VAL A 459 35.77 93.01 15.97
CA VAL A 459 36.72 93.06 17.08
C VAL A 459 36.23 94.04 18.15
N ALA A 460 36.28 93.62 19.42
CA ALA A 460 35.84 94.41 20.59
C ALA A 460 34.39 94.96 20.54
N SER A 461 33.53 94.46 19.65
CA SER A 461 32.14 94.91 19.51
C SER A 461 31.13 93.83 19.89
N SER A 462 30.02 94.24 20.50
CA SER A 462 28.81 93.43 20.71
C SER A 462 27.62 93.91 19.85
N ARG A 463 27.85 94.86 18.93
CA ARG A 463 26.83 95.35 18.00
C ARG A 463 26.81 94.47 16.74
N LEU A 464 25.62 94.07 16.33
CA LEU A 464 25.40 93.36 15.06
C LEU A 464 25.71 94.30 13.89
N GLU A 465 26.56 93.85 12.97
CA GLU A 465 26.90 94.62 11.76
C GLU A 465 25.78 94.51 10.71
N PRO A 466 25.56 95.55 9.87
CA PRO A 466 24.56 95.48 8.81
C PRO A 466 24.74 94.29 7.85
N ALA A 467 25.98 93.86 7.62
CA ALA A 467 26.32 92.70 6.80
C ALA A 467 25.86 91.35 7.40
N GLN A 468 25.65 91.29 8.72
CA GLN A 468 25.19 90.09 9.43
C GLN A 468 23.67 90.10 9.66
N GLN A 469 22.97 91.19 9.32
CA GLN A 469 21.52 91.30 9.46
C GLN A 469 20.76 90.21 8.69
N PRO A 470 21.09 89.88 7.42
CA PRO A 470 20.38 88.81 6.69
C PRO A 470 20.56 87.42 7.31
N VAL A 471 21.74 87.14 7.89
CA VAL A 471 22.05 85.87 8.58
C VAL A 471 21.25 85.76 9.87
N PHE A 472 21.09 86.88 10.59
CA PHE A 472 20.24 86.94 11.77
C PHE A 472 18.76 86.73 11.42
N ASP A 473 18.26 87.37 10.37
CA ASP A 473 16.85 87.24 9.95
C ASP A 473 16.53 85.79 9.52
N ASP A 474 17.44 85.13 8.79
CA ASP A 474 17.32 83.72 8.43
C ASP A 474 17.31 82.80 9.66
N LEU A 475 18.21 83.04 10.62
CA LEU A 475 18.23 82.32 11.90
C LEU A 475 16.92 82.48 12.67
N ALA A 476 16.41 83.71 12.77
CA ALA A 476 15.17 84.01 13.49
C ALA A 476 13.97 83.29 12.85
N ALA A 477 13.88 83.30 11.51
CA ALA A 477 12.84 82.60 10.76
C ALA A 477 12.91 81.07 10.97
N LYS A 478 14.11 80.47 10.89
CA LYS A 478 14.31 79.03 11.10
C LYS A 478 13.97 78.61 12.54
N LEU A 479 14.39 79.39 13.54
CA LEU A 479 14.05 79.13 14.94
C LEU A 479 12.55 79.21 15.19
N LYS A 480 11.85 80.21 14.64
CA LYS A 480 10.40 80.32 14.75
C LYS A 480 9.69 79.10 14.16
N ALA A 481 10.07 78.69 12.95
CA ALA A 481 9.52 77.51 12.30
C ALA A 481 9.81 76.20 13.07
N LEU A 482 11.00 76.09 13.69
CA LEU A 482 11.36 74.96 14.56
C LEU A 482 10.46 74.91 15.80
N LEU A 483 10.26 76.04 16.48
CA LEU A 483 9.43 76.11 17.69
C LEU A 483 7.98 75.73 17.39
N GLU A 484 7.38 76.30 16.34
CA GLU A 484 5.99 76.01 15.93
C GLU A 484 5.80 74.51 15.62
N ARG A 485 6.76 73.91 14.91
CA ARG A 485 6.69 72.49 14.53
C ARG A 485 6.97 71.55 15.71
N ALA A 486 7.92 71.90 16.57
CA ALA A 486 8.22 71.13 17.77
C ALA A 486 7.02 71.12 18.73
N GLU A 487 6.36 72.26 18.93
CA GLU A 487 5.17 72.37 19.77
C GLU A 487 4.01 71.55 19.22
N ALA A 488 3.78 71.58 17.88
CA ALA A 488 2.79 70.74 17.23
C ALA A 488 3.05 69.23 17.41
N ALA A 489 4.31 68.80 17.49
CA ALA A 489 4.70 67.42 17.75
C ALA A 489 4.66 67.04 19.25
N GLY A 490 4.52 68.03 20.14
CA GLY A 490 4.49 67.86 21.60
C GLY A 490 5.86 68.01 22.28
N TYR A 491 6.86 68.52 21.58
CA TYR A 491 8.18 68.82 22.11
C TYR A 491 8.25 70.24 22.67
N GLN A 492 9.12 70.44 23.67
CA GLN A 492 9.31 71.70 24.36
C GLN A 492 10.77 72.15 24.28
N PRO A 493 11.24 72.60 23.11
CA PRO A 493 12.64 72.91 22.88
C PRO A 493 13.12 74.10 23.72
N SER A 494 14.36 74.03 24.21
CA SER A 494 15.08 75.13 24.84
C SER A 494 16.27 75.54 23.98
N ILE A 495 16.47 76.85 23.82
CA ILE A 495 17.50 77.42 22.94
C ILE A 495 18.51 78.15 23.80
N ARG A 496 19.78 77.74 23.69
CA ARG A 496 20.91 78.37 24.35
C ARG A 496 21.77 79.12 23.35
N LEU A 497 22.00 80.39 23.62
CA LEU A 497 22.85 81.28 22.84
C LEU A 497 24.20 81.39 23.53
N VAL A 498 25.24 80.88 22.88
CA VAL A 498 26.59 80.80 23.44
C VAL A 498 27.47 81.85 22.78
N GLY A 499 27.89 82.86 23.54
CA GLY A 499 28.68 83.98 23.01
C GLY A 499 30.18 83.76 23.15
N GLY A 500 30.92 83.92 22.06
CA GLY A 500 32.37 83.77 21.97
C GLY A 500 33.13 85.09 21.88
N ALA A 501 34.39 85.05 22.26
CA ALA A 501 35.37 86.11 22.03
C ALA A 501 36.69 85.46 21.60
N ASP A 502 37.52 86.21 20.87
CA ASP A 502 38.88 85.79 20.58
C ASP A 502 39.77 85.87 21.84
N GLU A 503 40.96 85.26 21.76
CA GLU A 503 41.94 85.25 22.85
C GLU A 503 42.72 86.59 22.93
N SER A 504 42.43 87.52 22.02
CA SER A 504 43.08 88.82 21.93
C SER A 504 42.51 89.78 22.98
N GLY A 505 43.29 90.12 24.02
CA GLY A 505 42.93 91.13 25.02
C GLY A 505 42.86 90.60 26.45
N GLU A 506 42.42 91.45 27.39
CA GLU A 506 42.24 91.05 28.80
C GLU A 506 41.05 90.09 28.97
N GLU A 507 41.25 89.00 29.73
CA GLU A 507 40.23 87.97 29.95
C GLU A 507 38.93 88.53 30.56
N GLN A 508 39.02 89.51 31.46
CA GLN A 508 37.84 90.17 32.04
C GLN A 508 36.99 90.89 30.97
N THR A 509 37.65 91.49 29.97
CA THR A 509 36.99 92.14 28.84
C THR A 509 36.37 91.11 27.90
N ASN A 510 37.07 90.00 27.64
CA ASN A 510 36.57 88.90 26.81
C ASN A 510 35.36 88.21 27.42
N GLN A 511 35.36 87.95 28.74
CA GLN A 511 34.20 87.41 29.45
C GLN A 511 32.98 88.33 29.36
N ARG A 512 33.19 89.64 29.52
CA ARG A 512 32.13 90.64 29.35
C ARG A 512 31.60 90.64 27.91
N LEU A 513 32.47 90.59 26.90
CA LEU A 513 32.08 90.56 25.49
C LEU A 513 31.30 89.29 25.11
N ARG A 514 31.73 88.12 25.59
CA ARG A 514 31.02 86.84 25.41
C ARG A 514 29.57 86.94 25.90
N ARG A 515 29.37 87.46 27.12
CA ARG A 515 28.04 87.67 27.70
C ARG A 515 27.22 88.70 26.93
N LEU A 516 27.80 89.87 26.62
CA LEU A 516 27.08 90.95 25.93
C LEU A 516 26.65 90.56 24.51
N ARG A 517 27.45 89.77 23.78
CA ARG A 517 27.09 89.26 22.45
C ARG A 517 25.91 88.29 22.53
N ALA A 518 25.95 87.32 23.44
CA ALA A 518 24.85 86.37 23.65
C ALA A 518 23.56 87.07 24.10
N GLU A 519 23.64 87.99 25.06
CA GLU A 519 22.49 88.78 25.53
C GLU A 519 21.92 89.68 24.43
N ARG A 520 22.78 90.24 23.55
CA ARG A 520 22.33 91.07 22.43
C ARG A 520 21.52 90.25 21.42
N ILE A 521 22.00 89.07 21.01
CA ILE A 521 21.25 88.19 20.11
C ILE A 521 19.96 87.73 20.77
N ARG A 522 19.99 87.40 22.06
CA ARG A 522 18.78 87.05 22.83
C ARG A 522 17.72 88.15 22.78
N ALA A 523 18.12 89.40 23.02
CA ALA A 523 17.21 90.54 23.01
C ALA A 523 16.62 90.77 21.62
N LEU A 524 17.43 90.64 20.55
CA LEU A 524 16.94 90.78 19.17
C LEU A 524 15.99 89.64 18.76
N LEU A 525 16.25 88.40 19.18
CA LEU A 525 15.34 87.27 18.92
C LEU A 525 14.02 87.41 19.69
N ALA A 526 14.07 87.92 20.92
CA ALA A 526 12.86 88.21 21.69
C ALA A 526 12.01 89.33 21.04
N ASP A 527 12.65 90.35 20.46
CA ASP A 527 11.97 91.44 19.72
C ASP A 527 11.30 90.93 18.43
N GLN A 528 11.85 89.89 17.80
CA GLN A 528 11.25 89.19 16.65
C GLN A 528 10.11 88.21 17.05
N GLY A 529 9.73 88.18 18.34
CA GLY A 529 8.59 87.42 18.83
C GLY A 529 8.89 85.99 19.28
N LEU A 530 10.16 85.61 19.47
CA LEU A 530 10.49 84.33 20.10
C LEU A 530 10.24 84.40 21.63
N PRO A 531 9.65 83.36 22.26
CA PRO A 531 9.36 83.37 23.69
C PRO A 531 10.63 83.47 24.53
N ALA A 532 10.78 84.56 25.30
CA ALA A 532 11.97 84.80 26.13
C ALA A 532 12.23 83.68 27.16
N ALA A 533 11.18 82.98 27.61
CA ALA A 533 11.28 81.83 28.52
C ALA A 533 12.02 80.62 27.91
N ARG A 534 12.11 80.54 26.58
CA ARG A 534 12.80 79.46 25.84
C ARG A 534 14.23 79.82 25.48
N LEU A 535 14.66 81.07 25.69
CA LEU A 535 15.95 81.60 25.29
C LEU A 535 16.87 81.84 26.50
N THR A 536 17.98 81.13 26.58
CA THR A 536 19.04 81.45 27.55
C THR A 536 20.28 81.97 26.83
N ALA A 537 21.01 82.88 27.49
CA ALA A 537 22.25 83.45 26.96
C ALA A 537 23.39 83.15 27.94
N GLU A 538 24.44 82.50 27.45
CA GLU A 538 25.57 82.05 28.26
C GLU A 538 26.90 82.42 27.58
N PRO A 539 27.94 82.79 28.35
CA PRO A 539 29.28 82.97 27.79
C PRO A 539 29.90 81.61 27.45
N ALA A 540 30.60 81.53 26.31
CA ALA A 540 31.33 80.33 25.93
C ALA A 540 32.43 80.00 26.94
N ARG A 541 32.47 78.73 27.38
CA ARG A 541 33.56 78.17 28.19
C ARG A 541 34.78 77.84 27.34
N ASP A 542 34.54 77.33 26.13
CA ASP A 542 35.55 76.93 25.16
C ASP A 542 35.50 77.80 23.90
N ALA A 543 36.53 77.72 23.06
CA ALA A 543 36.59 78.44 21.79
C ALA A 543 35.52 77.91 20.81
N LEU A 544 34.68 78.81 20.29
CA LEU A 544 33.58 78.47 19.35
C LEU A 544 34.04 78.14 17.91
N GLY A 545 35.35 78.12 17.65
CA GLY A 545 35.91 77.87 16.33
C GLY A 545 37.44 77.86 16.28
N SER A 546 37.95 77.51 15.11
CA SER A 546 39.38 77.33 14.86
C SER A 546 40.09 78.65 14.55
N THR A 547 39.39 79.56 13.88
CA THR A 547 39.94 80.88 13.52
C THR A 547 39.54 81.96 14.53
N PRO A 548 40.34 83.02 14.71
CA PRO A 548 39.98 84.16 15.57
C PRO A 548 38.64 84.81 15.17
N GLN A 549 38.26 84.76 13.89
CA GLN A 549 36.99 85.29 13.40
C GLN A 549 35.81 84.41 13.80
N GLU A 550 35.93 83.09 13.69
CA GLU A 550 34.90 82.15 14.17
C GLU A 550 34.72 82.21 15.69
N ARG A 551 35.80 82.47 16.44
CA ARG A 551 35.75 82.64 17.90
C ARG A 551 35.00 83.91 18.34
N ARG A 552 34.90 84.92 17.47
CA ARG A 552 34.13 86.16 17.71
C ARG A 552 32.68 86.02 17.22
N GLY A 553 32.02 84.93 17.58
CA GLY A 553 30.66 84.64 17.15
C GLY A 553 29.70 84.35 18.29
N VAL A 554 28.41 84.29 17.97
CA VAL A 554 27.40 83.61 18.81
C VAL A 554 27.00 82.32 18.10
N ALA A 555 27.10 81.22 18.84
CA ALA A 555 26.60 79.91 18.43
C ALA A 555 25.23 79.65 19.07
N VAL A 556 24.41 78.87 18.40
CA VAL A 556 23.12 78.40 18.92
C VAL A 556 23.27 76.93 19.27
N ALA A 557 22.79 76.54 20.45
CA ALA A 557 22.66 75.15 20.87
C ALA A 557 21.21 74.90 21.26
N ILE A 558 20.59 73.86 20.72
CA ILE A 558 19.16 73.58 20.90
C ILE A 558 19.00 72.23 21.57
N ASP A 559 18.27 72.21 22.68
CA ASP A 559 17.83 70.97 23.31
C ASP A 559 16.33 70.82 23.09
N LEU A 560 15.93 69.84 22.29
CA LEU A 560 14.52 69.57 21.96
C LEU A 560 13.74 68.98 23.16
N GLY A 561 14.44 68.50 24.20
CA GLY A 561 13.83 67.79 25.33
C GLY A 561 13.20 66.46 24.94
N GLU A 562 12.53 65.83 25.92
CA GLU A 562 11.63 64.70 25.67
C GLU A 562 10.23 65.21 25.29
N PRO A 563 9.47 64.46 24.48
CA PRO A 563 8.10 64.84 24.17
C PRO A 563 7.31 64.88 25.48
N SER A 564 6.59 65.98 25.73
CA SER A 564 5.75 66.07 26.92
C SER A 564 4.78 64.88 26.93
N PRO A 565 4.65 64.14 28.06
CA PRO A 565 3.57 63.18 28.21
C PRO A 565 2.28 64.00 28.20
N GLY A 566 1.66 64.08 27.03
CA GLY A 566 0.52 64.97 26.79
C GLY A 566 -0.57 64.71 27.81
N VAL A 567 -0.88 65.77 28.57
CA VAL A 567 -2.15 65.96 29.27
C VAL A 567 -3.27 65.53 28.33
N ALA A 568 -4.08 64.58 28.79
CA ALA A 568 -5.34 64.22 28.17
C ALA A 568 -6.14 65.51 27.92
N ALA A 569 -6.28 65.90 26.66
CA ALA A 569 -7.34 66.84 26.30
C ALA A 569 -8.68 66.08 26.40
N PRO A 570 -9.74 66.73 26.95
CA PRO A 570 -10.98 66.08 27.37
C PRO A 570 -11.79 65.45 26.23
#